data_AF-A0A0L8GBD1-F1
#
_entry.id   AF-A0A0L8GBD1-F1
#
_cell.length_a   1.000
_cell.length_b   1.000
_cell.length_c   1.000
_cell.angle_alpha   90.00
_cell.angle_beta   90.00
_cell.angle_gamma   90.00
#
_symmetry.space_group_name_H-M   'P 1'
#
loop_
_entity.id
_entity.type
_entity.pdbx_description
1 polymer ?
#
loop_
_entity_poly.entity_id
_entity_poly.type
_entity_poly.pdbx_seq_one_letter_code
_entity_poly.pdbx_strand_id
1 'polypeptide(L)'
;DIPSPGELNKKSDTELEDLYHAFMNQVQVKCNRIVRVGSLGDGGWNICLDDGYYPTKPCLVYSFGIGGDSSFGVQMHKTFGCEVHSFDPFVKGPHRELSHYHAIGLGDKTGTYKGRKFMTLLDIRRHLNHMNKDICILKMDIEGSEWSSLKKAMSDGELDHVKQIPLEFHSPAKGAKFFRNALNTIKKLMDLNFRVYLVDRNNACRYKNDRNIQLTKCYNIYFIKVS
;
A
#
# COMPACT_ATOMS: atom_id res chain seq x y z
N ASP A 1 -12.47 -8.30 -14.94
CA ASP A 1 -12.18 -6.86 -14.84
C ASP A 1 -13.17 -6.14 -13.94
N ILE A 2 -12.73 -5.04 -13.32
CA ILE A 2 -13.61 -4.18 -12.51
C ILE A 2 -14.53 -3.38 -13.45
N PRO A 3 -15.86 -3.38 -13.23
CA PRO A 3 -16.81 -2.61 -14.04
C PRO A 3 -16.50 -1.12 -14.08
N SER A 4 -17.01 -0.42 -15.09
CA SER A 4 -16.90 1.03 -15.21
C SER A 4 -17.61 1.76 -14.04
N PRO A 5 -17.24 3.02 -13.75
CA PRO A 5 -17.91 3.80 -12.70
C PRO A 5 -19.43 3.90 -12.90
N GLY A 6 -19.90 4.01 -14.14
CA GLY A 6 -21.32 4.06 -14.48
C GLY A 6 -22.04 2.74 -14.17
N GLU A 7 -21.39 1.60 -14.37
CA GLU A 7 -21.94 0.29 -14.02
C GLU A 7 -21.93 0.05 -12.51
N LEU A 8 -20.86 0.45 -11.81
CA LEU A 8 -20.78 0.36 -10.34
C LEU A 8 -21.84 1.21 -9.63
N ASN A 9 -22.32 2.29 -10.26
CA ASN A 9 -23.42 3.10 -9.73
C ASN A 9 -24.77 2.39 -9.75
N LYS A 10 -24.95 1.41 -10.65
CA LYS A 10 -26.21 0.66 -10.80
C LYS A 10 -26.29 -0.57 -9.89
N LYS A 11 -25.18 -0.93 -9.23
CA LYS A 11 -25.09 -2.13 -8.39
C LYS A 11 -25.64 -1.91 -7.00
N SER A 12 -26.29 -2.93 -6.47
CA SER A 12 -26.71 -3.03 -5.08
C SER A 12 -25.51 -3.09 -4.13
N ASP A 13 -25.76 -2.89 -2.83
CA ASP A 13 -24.73 -3.00 -1.81
C ASP A 13 -24.09 -4.40 -1.79
N THR A 14 -24.93 -5.43 -1.86
CA THR A 14 -24.49 -6.84 -1.88
C THR A 14 -23.60 -7.15 -3.08
N GLU A 15 -23.97 -6.69 -4.28
CA GLU A 15 -23.13 -6.88 -5.48
C GLU A 15 -21.79 -6.14 -5.37
N LEU A 16 -21.77 -4.96 -4.76
CA LEU A 16 -20.55 -4.18 -4.56
C LEU A 16 -19.62 -4.83 -3.54
N GLU A 17 -20.17 -5.34 -2.43
CA GLU A 17 -19.43 -6.13 -1.43
C GLU A 17 -18.84 -7.40 -2.07
N ASP A 18 -19.65 -8.16 -2.81
CA ASP A 18 -19.20 -9.39 -3.48
C ASP A 18 -18.10 -9.12 -4.49
N LEU A 19 -18.24 -8.08 -5.32
CA LEU A 19 -17.20 -7.68 -6.28
C LEU A 19 -15.91 -7.23 -5.59
N TYR A 20 -16.03 -6.44 -4.53
CA TYR A 20 -14.88 -5.98 -3.75
C TYR A 20 -14.10 -7.17 -3.19
N HIS A 21 -14.77 -8.08 -2.51
CA HIS A 21 -14.10 -9.24 -1.92
C HIS A 21 -13.63 -10.25 -2.96
N ALA A 22 -14.33 -10.44 -4.08
CA ALA A 22 -13.85 -11.25 -5.18
C ALA A 22 -12.53 -10.70 -5.74
N PHE A 23 -12.47 -9.38 -5.98
CA PHE A 23 -11.25 -8.74 -6.46
C PHE A 23 -10.11 -8.84 -5.46
N MET A 24 -10.39 -8.57 -4.17
CA MET A 24 -9.38 -8.65 -3.11
C MET A 24 -8.83 -10.05 -2.89
N ASN A 25 -9.31 -11.06 -3.62
CA ASN A 25 -8.81 -12.43 -3.61
C ASN A 25 -8.23 -12.88 -4.95
N GLN A 26 -8.06 -11.96 -5.90
CA GLN A 26 -7.62 -12.28 -7.25
C GLN A 26 -6.16 -11.88 -7.46
N VAL A 27 -5.32 -12.86 -7.77
CA VAL A 27 -4.00 -12.64 -8.38
C VAL A 27 -4.20 -12.41 -9.87
N GLN A 28 -3.53 -11.39 -10.41
CA GLN A 28 -3.70 -10.90 -11.78
C GLN A 28 -2.46 -11.10 -12.64
N VAL A 29 -1.28 -11.21 -12.02
CA VAL A 29 -0.01 -11.44 -12.69
C VAL A 29 0.84 -12.39 -11.85
N LYS A 30 1.69 -13.18 -12.50
CA LYS A 30 2.59 -14.09 -11.80
C LYS A 30 3.87 -13.35 -11.40
N CYS A 31 4.30 -13.54 -10.15
CA CYS A 31 5.68 -13.32 -9.74
C CYS A 31 6.29 -14.68 -9.38
N ASN A 32 7.38 -15.07 -10.03
CA ASN A 32 8.02 -16.37 -9.83
C ASN A 32 8.90 -16.41 -8.59
N ARG A 33 9.48 -15.26 -8.20
CA ARG A 33 10.37 -15.13 -7.05
C ARG A 33 9.78 -14.16 -6.04
N ILE A 34 8.99 -14.68 -5.11
CA ILE A 34 8.44 -13.90 -4.00
C ILE A 34 9.29 -14.18 -2.77
N VAL A 35 9.77 -13.12 -2.10
CA VAL A 35 10.52 -13.23 -0.85
C VAL A 35 9.87 -12.38 0.23
N ARG A 36 9.72 -12.97 1.42
CA ARG A 36 9.34 -12.22 2.62
C ARG A 36 10.57 -11.53 3.20
N VAL A 37 10.45 -10.22 3.39
CA VAL A 37 11.48 -9.34 3.95
C VAL A 37 10.97 -8.78 5.27
N GLY A 38 11.79 -8.80 6.30
CA GLY A 38 11.43 -8.45 7.68
C GLY A 38 11.02 -9.66 8.51
N SER A 39 10.28 -9.40 9.58
CA SER A 39 9.84 -10.41 10.54
C SER A 39 8.80 -11.37 9.94
N LEU A 40 8.58 -12.50 10.61
CA LEU A 40 7.55 -13.45 10.18
C LEU A 40 6.13 -12.93 10.43
N GLY A 41 5.94 -12.06 11.43
CA GLY A 41 4.66 -11.42 11.76
C GLY A 41 4.42 -10.13 10.97
N ASP A 42 3.56 -9.23 11.49
CA ASP A 42 3.04 -8.05 10.77
C ASP A 42 4.12 -7.07 10.25
N GLY A 43 5.33 -7.07 10.83
CA GLY A 43 6.42 -6.21 10.38
C GLY A 43 7.14 -6.67 9.10
N GLY A 44 6.89 -7.88 8.63
CA GLY A 44 7.43 -8.37 7.36
C GLY A 44 6.51 -8.15 6.16
N TRP A 45 7.09 -8.03 4.97
CA TRP A 45 6.37 -7.80 3.72
C TRP A 45 6.96 -8.63 2.58
N ASN A 46 6.10 -9.18 1.73
CA ASN A 46 6.53 -9.90 0.53
C ASN A 46 6.89 -8.92 -0.58
N ILE A 47 7.98 -9.20 -1.30
CA ILE A 47 8.42 -8.42 -2.46
C ILE A 47 8.60 -9.34 -3.67
N CYS A 48 8.30 -8.83 -4.87
CA CYS A 48 8.58 -9.54 -6.09
C CYS A 48 10.02 -9.29 -6.52
N LEU A 49 10.75 -10.37 -6.79
CA LEU A 49 12.14 -10.36 -7.21
C LEU A 49 12.31 -10.79 -8.67
N ASP A 50 11.24 -10.92 -9.45
CA ASP A 50 11.33 -11.18 -10.90
C ASP A 50 12.14 -10.08 -11.60
N ASP A 51 12.66 -10.39 -12.79
CA ASP A 51 13.46 -9.45 -13.57
C ASP A 51 12.65 -8.18 -13.88
N GLY A 52 13.30 -7.01 -13.79
CA GLY A 52 12.63 -5.69 -13.85
C GLY A 52 12.06 -5.20 -12.51
N TYR A 53 11.76 -6.10 -11.57
CA TYR A 53 11.25 -5.76 -10.23
C TYR A 53 12.28 -5.92 -9.12
N TYR A 54 13.33 -6.73 -9.34
CA TYR A 54 14.42 -6.91 -8.37
C TYR A 54 14.97 -5.55 -7.89
N PRO A 55 15.08 -5.30 -6.56
CA PRO A 55 15.64 -4.06 -6.03
C PRO A 55 17.16 -3.95 -6.31
N THR A 56 17.53 -3.28 -7.40
CA THR A 56 18.94 -3.00 -7.76
C THR A 56 19.31 -1.54 -7.47
N LYS A 57 20.54 -1.28 -7.02
CA LYS A 57 21.02 0.08 -6.78
C LYS A 57 21.06 0.93 -8.08
N PRO A 58 20.71 2.23 -8.03
CA PRO A 58 20.09 2.92 -6.89
C PRO A 58 18.65 2.45 -6.66
N CYS A 59 18.31 2.05 -5.43
CA CYS A 59 16.95 1.66 -5.06
C CYS A 59 16.44 2.47 -3.86
N LEU A 60 15.31 3.15 -4.06
CA LEU A 60 14.63 3.95 -3.04
C LEU A 60 13.41 3.18 -2.51
N VAL A 61 13.32 3.06 -1.19
CA VAL A 61 12.20 2.41 -0.50
C VAL A 61 11.56 3.39 0.46
N TYR A 62 10.25 3.57 0.33
CA TYR A 62 9.43 4.26 1.32
C TYR A 62 8.60 3.24 2.09
N SER A 63 8.71 3.28 3.41
CA SER A 63 8.01 2.35 4.30
C SER A 63 7.16 3.13 5.29
N PHE A 64 5.85 3.21 5.01
CA PHE A 64 4.88 3.92 5.83
C PHE A 64 4.22 3.00 6.87
N GLY A 65 3.99 3.57 8.06
CA GLY A 65 3.47 2.90 9.26
C GLY A 65 4.31 1.69 9.62
N ILE A 66 5.51 1.96 10.14
CA ILE A 66 6.42 0.90 10.59
C ILE A 66 6.00 0.34 11.95
N GLY A 67 5.17 1.06 12.71
CA GLY A 67 4.79 0.66 14.06
C GLY A 67 6.03 0.37 14.91
N GLY A 68 5.97 -0.72 15.68
CA GLY A 68 7.08 -1.19 16.50
C GLY A 68 8.12 -2.04 15.77
N ASP A 69 7.96 -2.32 14.47
CA ASP A 69 8.79 -3.27 13.74
C ASP A 69 9.48 -2.62 12.53
N SER A 70 10.80 -2.49 12.63
CA SER A 70 11.66 -1.92 11.59
C SER A 70 12.34 -2.97 10.71
N SER A 71 12.08 -4.26 10.94
CA SER A 71 12.80 -5.37 10.32
C SER A 71 12.73 -5.37 8.80
N PHE A 72 11.58 -5.00 8.20
CA PHE A 72 11.45 -4.86 6.75
C PHE A 72 12.44 -3.84 6.21
N GLY A 73 12.47 -2.63 6.76
CA GLY A 73 13.36 -1.57 6.32
C GLY A 73 14.83 -1.92 6.54
N VAL A 74 15.16 -2.50 7.70
CA VAL A 74 16.52 -2.95 8.03
C VAL A 74 16.99 -4.02 7.03
N GLN A 75 16.15 -4.99 6.70
CA GLN A 75 16.53 -6.04 5.76
C GLN A 75 16.57 -5.54 4.31
N MET A 76 15.68 -4.61 3.90
CA MET A 76 15.78 -3.93 2.61
C MET A 76 17.14 -3.22 2.45
N HIS A 77 17.60 -2.56 3.51
CA HIS A 77 18.92 -1.93 3.53
C HIS A 77 20.06 -2.97 3.52
N LYS A 78 20.06 -3.94 4.43
CA LYS A 78 21.18 -4.90 4.59
C LYS A 78 21.31 -5.88 3.42
N THR A 79 20.20 -6.36 2.87
CA THR A 79 20.20 -7.40 1.82
C THR A 79 20.28 -6.81 0.42
N PHE A 80 19.55 -5.73 0.13
CA PHE A 80 19.48 -5.16 -1.22
C PHE A 80 20.27 -3.85 -1.34
N GLY A 81 20.74 -3.30 -0.23
CA GLY A 81 21.51 -2.05 -0.23
C GLY A 81 20.67 -0.82 -0.56
N CYS A 82 19.35 -0.87 -0.36
CA CYS A 82 18.48 0.26 -0.68
C CYS A 82 18.64 1.43 0.28
N GLU A 83 18.36 2.63 -0.26
CA GLU A 83 18.08 3.83 0.51
C GLU A 83 16.65 3.72 1.04
N VAL A 84 16.51 3.52 2.35
CA VAL A 84 15.21 3.25 2.99
C VAL A 84 14.82 4.43 3.85
N HIS A 85 13.64 4.99 3.58
CA HIS A 85 13.00 5.99 4.44
C HIS A 85 11.78 5.38 5.12
N SER A 86 11.78 5.44 6.44
CA SER A 86 10.71 4.89 7.28
C SER A 86 9.90 6.02 7.89
N PHE A 87 8.57 5.90 7.82
CA PHE A 87 7.64 6.97 8.16
C PHE A 87 6.58 6.48 9.12
N ASP A 88 6.44 7.13 10.27
CA ASP A 88 5.36 6.84 11.21
C ASP A 88 5.16 8.02 12.19
N PRO A 89 3.97 8.63 12.25
CA PRO A 89 3.73 9.78 13.14
C PRO A 89 3.33 9.37 14.58
N PHE A 90 3.17 8.08 14.86
CA PHE A 90 2.66 7.54 16.13
C PHE A 90 3.73 6.88 17.00
N VAL A 91 4.84 6.43 16.41
CA VAL A 91 5.96 5.87 17.17
C VAL A 91 7.10 6.88 17.36
N LYS A 92 7.95 6.62 18.36
CA LYS A 92 9.16 7.43 18.59
C LYS A 92 10.31 6.83 17.76
N GLY A 93 11.11 7.71 17.15
CA GLY A 93 12.20 7.35 16.23
C GLY A 93 13.27 6.43 16.81
N PRO A 94 14.20 5.94 15.97
CA PRO A 94 14.20 4.54 15.59
C PRO A 94 15.01 3.63 16.53
N HIS A 95 14.70 2.33 16.43
CA HIS A 95 15.68 1.26 16.59
C HIS A 95 16.96 1.65 15.84
N ARG A 96 18.12 1.59 16.52
CA ARG A 96 19.42 2.18 16.13
C ARG A 96 19.93 1.86 14.71
N GLU A 97 19.32 0.93 13.99
CA GLU A 97 19.74 0.45 12.68
C GLU A 97 19.10 1.16 11.47
N LEU A 98 18.10 2.04 11.66
CA LEU A 98 17.49 2.81 10.57
C LEU A 98 18.05 4.24 10.51
N SER A 99 18.76 4.59 9.44
CA SER A 99 19.38 5.91 9.27
C SER A 99 18.40 7.03 8.87
N HIS A 100 17.24 6.70 8.28
CA HIS A 100 16.27 7.71 7.79
C HIS A 100 14.85 7.46 8.32
N TYR A 101 14.65 7.76 9.60
CA TYR A 101 13.31 7.76 10.22
C TYR A 101 12.67 9.15 10.18
N HIS A 102 11.37 9.19 9.88
CA HIS A 102 10.56 10.40 9.80
C HIS A 102 9.29 10.26 10.64
N ALA A 103 9.11 11.14 11.62
CA ALA A 103 7.87 11.24 12.38
C ALA A 103 6.76 11.95 11.58
N ILE A 104 6.44 11.40 10.40
CA ILE A 104 5.54 11.97 9.39
C ILE A 104 4.58 10.89 8.92
N GLY A 105 3.28 11.19 8.92
CA GLY A 105 2.26 10.33 8.32
C GLY A 105 2.04 10.63 6.84
N LEU A 106 1.58 9.63 6.10
CA LEU A 106 1.12 9.82 4.72
C LEU A 106 -0.37 10.20 4.73
N GLY A 107 -0.74 11.18 3.92
CA GLY A 107 -2.12 11.63 3.78
C GLY A 107 -2.44 12.18 2.39
N ASP A 108 -3.68 12.62 2.21
CA ASP A 108 -4.17 13.29 1.01
C ASP A 108 -3.93 14.82 1.03
N LYS A 109 -3.47 15.34 2.17
CA LYS A 109 -3.12 16.74 2.37
C LYS A 109 -1.91 16.87 3.28
N THR A 110 -1.08 17.88 3.00
CA THR A 110 0.03 18.25 3.87
C THR A 110 -0.44 19.19 4.96
N GLY A 111 -0.08 18.91 6.21
CA GLY A 111 -0.43 19.73 7.35
C GLY A 111 -0.24 19.03 8.69
N THR A 112 -0.73 19.66 9.75
CA THR A 112 -0.69 19.11 11.11
C THR A 112 -2.10 18.68 11.53
N TYR A 113 -2.23 17.44 12.01
CA TYR A 113 -3.46 16.91 12.57
C TYR A 113 -3.18 16.30 13.94
N LYS A 114 -3.92 16.75 14.98
CA LYS A 114 -3.74 16.30 16.37
C LYS A 114 -2.25 16.31 16.82
N GLY A 115 -1.55 17.40 16.49
CA GLY A 115 -0.13 17.60 16.85
C GLY A 115 0.87 16.78 16.03
N ARG A 116 0.44 16.06 15.00
CA ARG A 116 1.30 15.21 14.16
C ARG A 116 1.35 15.73 12.73
N LYS A 117 2.53 15.62 12.12
CA LYS A 117 2.75 16.05 10.74
C LYS A 117 2.28 14.96 9.78
N PHE A 118 1.50 15.35 8.78
CA PHE A 118 1.12 14.52 7.65
C PHE A 118 1.52 15.22 6.37
N MET A 119 1.93 14.45 5.36
CA MET A 119 2.33 14.96 4.05
C MET A 119 1.76 14.10 2.93
N THR A 120 1.53 14.71 1.78
CA THR A 120 1.27 13.96 0.53
C THR A 120 2.54 13.27 0.05
N LEU A 121 2.41 12.23 -0.80
CA LEU A 121 3.58 11.54 -1.37
C LEU A 121 4.47 12.51 -2.18
N LEU A 122 3.85 13.40 -2.95
CA LEU A 122 4.53 14.46 -3.71
C LEU A 122 5.37 15.36 -2.79
N ASP A 123 4.77 15.87 -1.72
CA ASP A 123 5.48 16.77 -0.81
C ASP A 123 6.57 16.05 -0.03
N ILE A 124 6.41 14.76 0.26
CA ILE A 124 7.47 13.93 0.86
C ILE A 124 8.65 13.82 -0.09
N ARG A 125 8.42 13.50 -1.37
CA ARG A 125 9.51 13.43 -2.36
C ARG A 125 10.18 14.78 -2.56
N ARG A 126 9.44 15.88 -2.57
CA ARG A 126 10.03 17.23 -2.59
C ARG A 126 10.88 17.51 -1.36
N HIS A 127 10.35 17.22 -0.18
CA HIS A 127 11.03 17.46 1.09
C HIS A 127 12.34 16.67 1.23
N LEU A 128 12.40 15.48 0.64
CA LEU A 128 13.58 14.61 0.64
C LEU A 128 14.47 14.78 -0.61
N ASN A 129 14.15 15.72 -1.51
CA ASN A 129 14.85 15.92 -2.79
C ASN A 129 14.88 14.67 -3.69
N HIS A 130 13.78 13.91 -3.72
CA HIS A 130 13.61 12.65 -4.46
C HIS A 130 12.73 12.77 -5.71
N MET A 131 12.53 13.98 -6.23
CA MET A 131 11.73 14.20 -7.44
C MET A 131 12.32 13.53 -8.69
N ASN A 132 13.65 13.35 -8.73
CA ASN A 132 14.37 12.71 -9.83
C ASN A 132 14.68 11.22 -9.57
N LYS A 133 14.12 10.62 -8.52
CA LYS A 133 14.34 9.21 -8.15
C LYS A 133 13.03 8.45 -8.27
N ASP A 134 13.06 7.28 -8.91
CA ASP A 134 11.96 6.33 -8.86
C ASP A 134 11.94 5.59 -7.51
N ILE A 135 10.73 5.28 -7.04
CA ILE A 135 10.47 4.52 -5.84
C ILE A 135 10.39 3.04 -6.23
N CYS A 136 11.40 2.25 -5.84
CA CYS A 136 11.40 0.81 -6.08
C CYS A 136 10.28 0.12 -5.31
N ILE A 137 10.08 0.51 -4.05
CA ILE A 137 9.03 -0.06 -3.20
C ILE A 137 8.35 1.05 -2.39
N LEU A 138 7.03 1.13 -2.51
CA LEU A 138 6.16 1.96 -1.69
C LEU A 138 5.35 1.06 -0.76
N LYS A 139 5.89 0.76 0.44
CA LYS A 139 5.18 -0.01 1.46
C LYS A 139 4.21 0.88 2.22
N MET A 140 2.94 0.46 2.33
CA MET A 140 1.88 1.24 3.00
C MET A 140 1.02 0.38 3.92
N ASP A 141 1.07 0.68 5.20
CA ASP A 141 0.17 0.14 6.21
C ASP A 141 -0.04 1.28 7.21
N ILE A 142 -1.14 2.04 7.06
CA ILE A 142 -1.36 3.33 7.71
C ILE A 142 -2.79 3.48 8.22
N GLU A 143 -3.38 2.35 8.64
CA GLU A 143 -4.60 2.29 9.45
C GLU A 143 -5.78 3.07 8.85
N GLY A 144 -6.03 2.90 7.55
CA GLY A 144 -7.18 3.47 6.83
C GLY A 144 -6.87 4.67 5.94
N SER A 145 -5.71 5.31 6.11
CA SER A 145 -5.30 6.45 5.27
C SER A 145 -4.79 6.03 3.89
N GLU A 146 -4.71 4.72 3.58
CA GLU A 146 -4.23 4.20 2.31
C GLU A 146 -5.08 4.71 1.14
N TRP A 147 -6.40 4.66 1.29
CA TRP A 147 -7.34 4.98 0.22
C TRP A 147 -7.26 6.44 -0.25
N SER A 148 -7.23 7.39 0.69
CA SER A 148 -7.16 8.81 0.35
C SER A 148 -5.77 9.19 -0.14
N SER A 149 -4.72 8.65 0.49
CA SER A 149 -3.33 8.88 0.10
C SER A 149 -3.02 8.35 -1.30
N LEU A 150 -3.48 7.15 -1.65
CA LEU A 150 -3.31 6.58 -2.99
C LEU A 150 -4.05 7.40 -4.05
N LYS A 151 -5.28 7.84 -3.76
CA LYS A 151 -6.02 8.73 -4.68
C LYS A 151 -5.28 10.03 -4.94
N LYS A 152 -4.71 10.61 -3.89
CA LYS A 152 -3.92 11.83 -4.01
C LYS A 152 -2.64 11.59 -4.81
N ALA A 153 -1.89 10.53 -4.49
CA ALA A 153 -0.68 10.14 -5.21
C ALA A 153 -0.95 9.90 -6.71
N MET A 154 -2.07 9.24 -7.06
CA MET A 154 -2.49 9.08 -8.45
C MET A 154 -2.79 10.42 -9.13
N SER A 155 -3.54 11.30 -8.45
CA SER A 155 -3.88 12.63 -8.98
C SER A 155 -2.65 13.52 -9.19
N ASP A 156 -1.61 13.33 -8.39
CA ASP A 156 -0.36 14.08 -8.46
C ASP A 156 0.65 13.48 -9.46
N GLY A 157 0.34 12.34 -10.09
CA GLY A 157 1.26 11.63 -10.99
C GLY A 157 2.36 10.84 -10.27
N GLU A 158 2.31 10.75 -8.94
CA GLU A 158 3.39 10.17 -8.14
C GLU A 158 3.51 8.66 -8.29
N LEU A 159 2.41 7.97 -8.58
CA LEU A 159 2.45 6.53 -8.84
C LEU A 159 3.13 6.19 -10.18
N ASP A 160 3.44 7.17 -11.02
CA ASP A 160 4.22 6.92 -12.22
C ASP A 160 5.65 6.50 -11.95
N HIS A 161 6.17 6.90 -10.80
CA HIS A 161 7.53 6.64 -10.34
C HIS A 161 7.62 5.40 -9.44
N VAL A 162 6.56 4.61 -9.29
CA VAL A 162 6.52 3.50 -8.34
C VAL A 162 6.53 2.16 -9.08
N LYS A 163 7.46 1.27 -8.69
CA LYS A 163 7.56 -0.09 -9.29
C LYS A 163 6.72 -1.14 -8.57
N GLN A 164 6.75 -1.14 -7.25
CA GLN A 164 6.02 -2.11 -6.40
C GLN A 164 5.29 -1.42 -5.25
N ILE A 165 4.07 -1.89 -4.95
CA ILE A 165 3.26 -1.39 -3.83
C ILE A 165 2.76 -2.58 -2.98
N PRO A 166 3.54 -3.02 -1.99
CA PRO A 166 3.03 -3.84 -0.89
C PRO A 166 2.22 -2.97 0.07
N LEU A 167 0.94 -3.27 0.27
CA LEU A 167 0.11 -2.47 1.17
C LEU A 167 -1.00 -3.26 1.88
N GLU A 168 -1.44 -2.78 3.04
CA GLU A 168 -2.63 -3.30 3.73
C GLU A 168 -3.82 -2.38 3.49
N PHE A 169 -4.82 -2.89 2.75
CA PHE A 169 -6.08 -2.17 2.61
C PHE A 169 -6.96 -2.39 3.84
N HIS A 170 -7.04 -1.36 4.69
CA HIS A 170 -7.97 -1.25 5.79
C HIS A 170 -9.36 -0.83 5.29
N SER A 171 -10.38 -1.65 5.58
CA SER A 171 -11.78 -1.43 5.17
C SER A 171 -12.64 -1.07 6.39
N PRO A 172 -12.51 0.15 6.94
CA PRO A 172 -13.14 0.51 8.22
C PRO A 172 -14.67 0.60 8.12
N ALA A 173 -15.19 0.84 6.91
CA ALA A 173 -16.59 1.09 6.66
C ALA A 173 -17.25 -0.06 5.90
N LYS A 174 -18.53 -0.32 6.23
CA LYS A 174 -19.43 -1.15 5.44
C LYS A 174 -20.23 -0.27 4.46
N GLY A 175 -20.76 -0.88 3.41
CA GLY A 175 -21.82 -0.30 2.59
C GLY A 175 -21.38 0.24 1.23
N ALA A 176 -22.38 0.43 0.37
CA ALA A 176 -22.21 0.65 -1.06
C ALA A 176 -21.27 1.80 -1.41
N LYS A 177 -21.31 2.90 -0.65
CA LYS A 177 -20.43 4.06 -0.87
C LYS A 177 -18.96 3.70 -0.71
N PHE A 178 -18.62 2.91 0.32
CA PHE A 178 -17.24 2.48 0.54
C PHE A 178 -16.79 1.53 -0.57
N PHE A 179 -17.52 0.44 -0.80
CA PHE A 179 -17.14 -0.56 -1.79
C PHE A 179 -17.02 0.02 -3.20
N ARG A 180 -17.95 0.89 -3.60
CA ARG A 180 -17.87 1.60 -4.88
C ARG A 180 -16.61 2.47 -4.99
N ASN A 181 -16.29 3.23 -3.94
CA ASN A 181 -15.10 4.06 -3.92
C ASN A 181 -13.81 3.24 -3.93
N ALA A 182 -13.78 2.11 -3.23
CA ALA A 182 -12.66 1.19 -3.21
C ALA A 182 -12.45 0.57 -4.59
N LEU A 183 -13.49 0.00 -5.20
CA LEU A 183 -13.45 -0.57 -6.56
C LEU A 183 -13.00 0.46 -7.61
N ASN A 184 -13.50 1.70 -7.54
CA ASN A 184 -13.02 2.78 -8.43
C ASN A 184 -11.53 3.11 -8.22
N THR A 185 -11.03 3.04 -6.99
CA THR A 185 -9.62 3.30 -6.67
C THR A 185 -8.73 2.20 -7.23
N ILE A 186 -9.13 0.95 -7.01
CA ILE A 186 -8.42 -0.22 -7.52
C ILE A 186 -8.42 -0.23 -9.05
N LYS A 187 -9.55 0.11 -9.68
CA LYS A 187 -9.63 0.25 -11.14
C LYS A 187 -8.61 1.27 -11.66
N LYS A 188 -8.48 2.44 -11.01
CA LYS A 188 -7.47 3.44 -11.40
C LYS A 188 -6.04 2.94 -11.24
N LEU A 189 -5.74 2.16 -10.19
CA LEU A 189 -4.43 1.51 -10.07
C LEU A 189 -4.18 0.57 -11.26
N MET A 190 -5.20 -0.19 -11.67
CA MET A 190 -5.10 -1.05 -12.85
C MET A 190 -4.94 -0.26 -14.15
N ASP A 191 -5.62 0.88 -14.29
CA ASP A 191 -5.48 1.76 -15.45
C ASP A 191 -4.06 2.40 -15.50
N LEU A 192 -3.37 2.49 -14.35
CA LEU A 192 -1.94 2.84 -14.23
C LEU A 192 -1.01 1.62 -14.33
N ASN A 193 -1.50 0.51 -14.89
CA ASN A 193 -0.78 -0.76 -15.07
C ASN A 193 -0.31 -1.46 -13.78
N PHE A 194 -0.84 -1.14 -12.61
CA PHE A 194 -0.61 -1.97 -11.43
C PHE A 194 -1.43 -3.26 -11.51
N ARG A 195 -0.80 -4.39 -11.20
CA ARG A 195 -1.42 -5.72 -11.17
C ARG A 195 -1.04 -6.43 -9.88
N VAL A 196 -2.02 -7.12 -9.28
CA VAL A 196 -1.81 -7.89 -8.05
C VAL A 196 -1.04 -9.17 -8.36
N TYR A 197 0.09 -9.40 -7.70
CA TYR A 197 0.84 -10.66 -7.81
C TYR A 197 0.71 -11.56 -6.58
N LEU A 198 0.28 -11.01 -5.45
CA LEU A 198 0.04 -11.74 -4.22
C LEU A 198 -1.07 -11.07 -3.40
N VAL A 199 -1.83 -11.89 -2.70
CA VAL A 199 -2.83 -11.49 -1.71
C VAL A 199 -2.58 -12.31 -0.45
N ASP A 200 -2.62 -11.66 0.70
CA ASP A 200 -2.71 -12.33 1.99
C ASP A 200 -3.84 -11.73 2.83
N ARG A 201 -4.60 -12.59 3.52
CA ARG A 201 -5.76 -12.18 4.31
C ARG A 201 -5.32 -12.01 5.76
N ASN A 202 -5.38 -10.79 6.26
CA ASN A 202 -5.14 -10.57 7.68
C ASN A 202 -6.33 -11.12 8.48
N ASN A 203 -6.06 -12.20 9.20
CA ASN A 203 -7.07 -12.95 9.96
C ASN A 203 -7.45 -12.28 11.28
N ALA A 204 -6.73 -11.25 11.71
CA ALA A 204 -7.06 -10.48 12.91
C ALA A 204 -8.29 -9.58 12.69
N CYS A 205 -8.55 -9.13 11.45
CA CYS A 205 -9.64 -8.21 11.12
C CYS A 205 -10.91 -8.87 10.57
N ARG A 206 -11.21 -10.11 11.00
CA ARG A 206 -12.37 -10.84 10.47
C ARG A 206 -13.71 -10.23 10.94
N TYR A 207 -14.72 -10.31 10.07
CA TYR A 207 -16.10 -9.93 10.42
C TYR A 207 -17.11 -10.82 9.68
N LYS A 208 -18.36 -10.79 10.13
CA LYS A 208 -19.48 -11.36 9.40
C LYS A 208 -20.32 -10.27 8.75
N ASN A 209 -20.65 -10.43 7.47
CA ASN A 209 -21.61 -9.57 6.81
C ASN A 209 -23.05 -9.97 7.18
N ASP A 210 -24.03 -9.26 6.62
CA ASP A 210 -25.45 -9.44 6.92
C ASP A 210 -25.99 -10.77 6.39
N ARG A 211 -25.24 -11.44 5.52
CA ARG A 211 -25.50 -12.80 5.00
C ARG A 211 -24.77 -13.89 5.82
N ASN A 212 -24.20 -13.54 6.97
CA ASN A 212 -23.45 -14.44 7.86
C ASN A 212 -22.19 -15.08 7.20
N ILE A 213 -21.66 -14.45 6.13
CA ILE A 213 -20.42 -14.87 5.47
C ILE A 213 -19.23 -14.29 6.22
N GLN A 214 -18.25 -15.15 6.52
CA GLN A 214 -17.00 -14.73 7.16
C GLN A 214 -16.09 -14.03 6.14
N LEU A 215 -15.77 -12.76 6.39
CA LEU A 215 -14.93 -11.90 5.55
C LEU A 215 -13.81 -11.27 6.40
N THR A 216 -12.90 -10.53 5.77
CA THR A 216 -11.91 -9.69 6.46
C THR A 216 -12.01 -8.24 6.01
N LYS A 217 -11.69 -7.32 6.92
CA LYS A 217 -11.56 -5.88 6.64
C LYS A 217 -10.14 -5.48 6.26
N CYS A 218 -9.17 -6.36 6.41
CA CYS A 218 -7.76 -6.06 6.20
C CYS A 218 -7.17 -7.04 5.18
N TYR A 219 -6.71 -6.51 4.06
CA TYR A 219 -6.11 -7.28 2.97
C TYR A 219 -4.70 -6.78 2.70
N ASN A 220 -3.72 -7.66 2.86
CA ASN A 220 -2.36 -7.42 2.40
C ASN A 220 -2.34 -7.70 0.89
N ILE A 221 -2.27 -6.63 0.10
CA ILE A 221 -2.25 -6.70 -1.36
C ILE A 221 -0.90 -6.24 -1.86
N TYR A 222 -0.37 -6.98 -2.83
CA TYR A 222 0.96 -6.73 -3.38
C TYR A 222 0.86 -6.46 -4.87
N PHE A 223 1.11 -5.21 -5.24
CA PHE A 223 1.08 -4.77 -6.64
C PHE A 223 2.48 -4.66 -7.23
N ILE A 224 2.60 -5.01 -8.50
CA ILE A 224 3.70 -4.60 -9.37
C ILE A 224 3.16 -3.78 -10.54
N LYS A 225 3.93 -2.79 -11.01
CA LYS A 225 3.60 -2.01 -12.21
C LYS A 225 4.10 -2.75 -13.45
N VAL A 226 3.19 -3.32 -14.24
CA VAL A 226 3.56 -4.00 -15.49
C VAL A 226 3.80 -2.98 -16.61
N SER A 227 4.74 -3.29 -17.48
CA SER A 227 5.04 -2.51 -18.69
C SER A 227 4.00 -2.74 -19.78
#